data_AF-A0A9Q0KQS7-F1
#
_entry.id   AF-A0A9Q0KQS7-F1
#
_cell.length_a   1.000
_cell.length_b   1.000
_cell.length_c   1.000
_cell.angle_alpha   90.00
_cell.angle_beta   90.00
_cell.angle_gamma   90.00
#
_symmetry.space_group_name_H-M   'P 1'
#
loop_
_entity.id
_entity.type
_entity.pdbx_description
1 polymer ?
#
loop_
_entity_poly.entity_id
_entity_poly.type
_entity_poly.pdbx_seq_one_letter_code
_entity_poly.pdbx_strand_id
1 'polypeptide(L)'
;MDVRSRGSVNRIKKCAFDLLSIGDMSDDENSWDLMGKDLRLKSMFLYCDFSQVISNAPEEQKKTLSDLANRLFHYMEELDHAVKIRSIPLTQNRYNEAAHVLQEVMAIML
;
A
#
# COMPACT_ATOMS: atom_id res chain seq x y z
N MET A 1 -16.11 15.78 -0.94
CA MET A 1 -14.67 15.65 -1.30
C MET A 1 -14.27 16.74 -2.28
N ASP A 2 -13.18 17.44 -1.99
CA ASP A 2 -12.54 18.42 -2.89
C ASP A 2 -11.95 17.75 -4.15
N VAL A 3 -11.79 18.49 -5.25
CA VAL A 3 -11.21 17.97 -6.53
C VAL A 3 -9.85 17.32 -6.29
N ARG A 4 -9.01 17.91 -5.43
CA ARG A 4 -7.67 17.38 -5.14
C ARG A 4 -7.73 16.04 -4.39
N SER A 5 -8.71 15.89 -3.49
CA SER A 5 -8.93 14.63 -2.75
C SER A 5 -9.42 13.50 -3.67
N ARG A 6 -10.23 13.81 -4.70
CA ARG A 6 -10.63 12.82 -5.71
C ARG A 6 -9.44 12.28 -6.50
N GLY A 7 -8.48 13.15 -6.84
CA GLY A 7 -7.24 12.74 -7.49
C GLY A 7 -6.40 11.78 -6.65
N SER A 8 -6.23 12.08 -5.35
CA SER A 8 -5.50 11.22 -4.41
C SER A 8 -6.19 9.87 -4.20
N VAL A 9 -7.52 9.85 -4.03
CA VAL A 9 -8.28 8.60 -3.93
C VAL A 9 -8.09 7.71 -5.16
N ASN A 10 -8.14 8.27 -6.37
CA ASN A 10 -7.92 7.51 -7.60
C ASN A 10 -6.52 6.91 -7.68
N ARG A 11 -5.49 7.67 -7.24
CA ARG A 11 -4.12 7.16 -7.19
C ARG A 11 -3.93 6.08 -6.13
N ILE A 12 -4.55 6.22 -4.96
CA ILE A 12 -4.55 5.17 -3.93
C ILE A 12 -5.19 3.90 -4.47
N LYS A 13 -6.38 3.99 -5.08
CA LYS A 13 -7.08 2.84 -5.68
C LYS A 13 -6.25 2.18 -6.78
N LYS A 14 -5.63 2.97 -7.66
CA LYS A 14 -4.75 2.46 -8.70
C LYS A 14 -3.55 1.73 -8.10
N CYS A 15 -2.90 2.32 -7.10
CA CYS A 15 -1.76 1.69 -6.44
C CYS A 15 -2.16 0.39 -5.73
N ALA A 16 -3.32 0.37 -5.08
CA ALA A 16 -3.85 -0.83 -4.44
C ALA A 16 -4.15 -1.93 -5.47
N PHE A 17 -4.75 -1.58 -6.61
CA PHE A 17 -4.97 -2.51 -7.72
C PHE A 17 -3.67 -3.07 -8.28
N ASP A 18 -2.68 -2.21 -8.55
CA ASP A 18 -1.37 -2.62 -9.06
C ASP A 18 -0.67 -3.57 -8.09
N LEU A 19 -0.71 -3.26 -6.77
CA LEU A 19 -0.12 -4.08 -5.73
C LEU A 19 -0.84 -5.43 -5.59
N LEU A 20 -2.17 -5.48 -5.69
CA LEU A 20 -2.95 -6.73 -5.66
C LEU A 20 -2.74 -7.61 -6.89
N SER A 21 -2.26 -7.02 -7.98
CA SER A 21 -2.01 -7.70 -9.26
C SER A 21 -0.57 -8.20 -9.40
N ILE A 22 0.23 -8.15 -8.33
CA ILE A 22 1.58 -8.72 -8.34
C ILE A 22 1.45 -10.24 -8.51
N GLY A 23 2.00 -10.75 -9.63
CA GLY A 23 2.04 -12.17 -9.95
C GLY A 23 3.15 -12.91 -9.20
N ASP A 24 3.47 -14.12 -9.67
CA ASP A 24 4.54 -14.94 -9.08
C ASP A 24 5.87 -14.17 -9.01
N MET A 25 6.46 -14.12 -7.82
CA MET A 25 7.76 -13.50 -7.60
C MET A 25 8.85 -14.41 -8.15
N SER A 26 9.68 -13.89 -9.06
CA SER A 26 10.85 -14.61 -9.55
C SER A 26 11.97 -14.59 -8.50
N ASP A 27 12.65 -15.73 -8.36
CA ASP A 27 13.81 -15.87 -7.47
C ASP A 27 15.12 -15.52 -8.18
N ASP A 28 15.23 -14.28 -8.63
CA ASP A 28 16.45 -13.73 -9.20
C ASP A 28 16.83 -12.40 -8.52
N GLU A 29 18.13 -12.15 -8.40
CA GLU A 29 18.67 -11.01 -7.65
C GLU A 29 18.17 -9.65 -8.14
N ASN A 30 18.09 -9.47 -9.46
CA ASN A 30 17.63 -8.21 -10.03
C ASN A 30 16.15 -7.95 -9.71
N SER A 31 15.33 -9.01 -9.68
CA SER A 31 13.91 -8.90 -9.36
C SER A 31 13.64 -8.51 -7.92
N TRP A 32 14.41 -9.04 -6.96
CA TRP A 32 14.31 -8.61 -5.56
C TRP A 32 14.63 -7.12 -5.38
N ASP A 33 15.71 -6.66 -6.00
CA ASP A 33 16.14 -5.25 -5.91
C ASP A 33 15.14 -4.31 -6.58
N LEU A 34 14.59 -4.69 -7.73
CA LEU A 34 13.55 -3.94 -8.44
C LEU A 34 12.25 -3.89 -7.64
N MET A 35 11.79 -5.02 -7.11
CA MET A 35 10.59 -5.10 -6.29
C MET A 35 10.71 -4.23 -5.05
N GLY A 36 11.84 -4.27 -4.35
CA GLY A 36 12.06 -3.41 -3.19
C GLY A 36 12.05 -1.92 -3.55
N LYS A 37 12.65 -1.53 -4.68
CA LYS A 37 12.62 -0.12 -5.15
C LYS A 37 11.21 0.33 -5.50
N ASP A 38 10.45 -0.50 -6.22
CA ASP A 38 9.07 -0.21 -6.59
C ASP A 38 8.16 -0.09 -5.36
N LEU A 39 8.26 -1.04 -4.41
CA LEU A 39 7.49 -1.03 -3.18
C LEU A 39 7.72 0.25 -2.35
N ARG A 40 8.99 0.66 -2.18
CA ARG A 40 9.35 1.90 -1.47
C ARG A 40 8.83 3.14 -2.18
N LEU A 41 8.93 3.19 -3.51
CA LEU A 41 8.42 4.30 -4.30
C LEU A 41 6.89 4.43 -4.15
N LYS A 42 6.16 3.31 -4.29
CA LYS A 42 4.71 3.25 -4.11
C LYS A 42 4.31 3.64 -2.69
N SER A 43 5.03 3.17 -1.67
CA SER A 43 4.80 3.53 -0.26
C SER A 43 4.88 5.04 -0.06
N MET A 44 5.91 5.70 -0.62
CA MET A 44 6.06 7.15 -0.48
C MET A 44 4.93 7.94 -1.15
N PHE A 45 4.49 7.54 -2.36
CA PHE A 45 3.35 8.17 -3.01
C PHE A 45 2.03 7.95 -2.25
N LEU A 46 1.80 6.72 -1.79
CA LEU A 46 0.65 6.40 -0.95
C LEU A 46 0.63 7.25 0.31
N TYR A 47 1.77 7.45 0.97
CA TYR A 47 1.85 8.27 2.18
C TYR A 47 1.38 9.70 1.93
N CYS A 48 1.85 10.31 0.84
CA CYS A 48 1.41 11.65 0.45
C CYS A 48 -0.11 11.70 0.16
N ASP A 49 -0.63 10.72 -0.57
CA ASP A 49 -2.05 10.68 -0.94
C ASP A 49 -2.96 10.41 0.27
N PHE A 50 -2.60 9.46 1.14
CA PHE A 50 -3.33 9.20 2.38
C PHE A 50 -3.31 10.41 3.32
N SER A 51 -2.14 11.04 3.50
CA SER A 51 -2.02 12.25 4.32
C SER A 51 -2.97 13.35 3.84
N GLN A 52 -3.07 13.52 2.52
CA GLN A 52 -3.97 14.50 1.93
C GLN A 52 -5.45 14.10 2.09
N VAL A 53 -5.80 12.84 1.87
CA VAL A 53 -7.18 12.33 2.02
C VAL A 53 -7.64 12.45 3.47
N ILE A 54 -6.84 12.01 4.44
CA ILE A 54 -7.13 12.08 5.87
C ILE A 54 -7.29 13.54 6.30
N SER A 55 -6.37 14.43 5.90
CA SER A 55 -6.42 15.85 6.29
C SER A 55 -7.70 16.55 5.82
N ASN A 56 -8.25 16.13 4.67
CA ASN A 56 -9.46 16.72 4.08
C ASN A 56 -10.75 15.94 4.43
N ALA A 57 -10.67 14.87 5.19
CA ALA A 57 -11.83 14.07 5.59
C ALA A 57 -12.60 14.73 6.75
N PRO A 58 -13.92 14.47 6.90
CA PRO A 58 -14.66 14.82 8.10
C PRO A 58 -14.03 14.17 9.34
N GLU A 59 -14.08 14.84 10.50
CA GLU A 59 -13.48 14.34 11.76
C GLU A 59 -13.90 12.92 12.11
N GLU A 60 -15.17 12.58 11.89
CA GLU A 60 -15.73 11.24 12.13
C GLU A 60 -15.04 10.13 11.31
N GLN A 61 -14.49 10.47 10.14
CA GLN A 61 -13.83 9.53 9.22
C GLN A 61 -12.31 9.50 9.38
N LYS A 62 -11.71 10.55 9.97
CA LYS A 62 -10.25 10.68 10.09
C LYS A 62 -9.63 9.52 10.85
N LYS A 63 -10.26 9.06 11.93
CA LYS A 63 -9.78 7.93 12.72
C LYS A 63 -9.74 6.65 11.89
N THR A 64 -10.86 6.30 11.26
CA THR A 64 -10.96 5.11 10.41
C THR A 64 -9.92 5.11 9.28
N LEU A 65 -9.76 6.26 8.60
CA LEU A 65 -8.78 6.39 7.52
C LEU A 65 -7.32 6.33 8.02
N SER A 66 -7.05 6.90 9.19
CA SER A 66 -5.71 6.84 9.80
C SER A 66 -5.37 5.43 10.26
N ASP A 67 -6.30 4.73 10.91
CA ASP A 67 -6.11 3.35 11.35
C ASP A 67 -5.86 2.41 10.15
N LEU A 68 -6.61 2.62 9.05
CA LEU A 68 -6.42 1.91 7.79
C LEU A 68 -5.04 2.18 7.18
N ALA A 69 -4.64 3.46 7.10
CA ALA A 69 -3.33 3.85 6.58
C ALA A 69 -2.18 3.25 7.42
N ASN A 70 -2.28 3.34 8.75
CA ASN A 70 -1.26 2.82 9.66
C ASN A 70 -1.08 1.30 9.50
N ARG A 71 -2.18 0.55 9.38
CA ARG A 71 -2.14 -0.89 9.12
C ARG A 71 -1.49 -1.19 7.76
N LEU A 72 -1.84 -0.44 6.71
CA LEU A 72 -1.26 -0.63 5.40
C LEU A 72 0.26 -0.40 5.42
N PHE A 73 0.71 0.73 5.99
CA PHE A 73 2.14 1.06 6.03
C PHE A 73 2.93 0.09 6.90
N HIS A 74 2.36 -0.39 8.01
CA HIS A 74 2.98 -1.44 8.81
C HIS A 74 3.27 -2.70 7.97
N TYR A 75 2.29 -3.20 7.22
CA TYR A 75 2.52 -4.39 6.39
C TYR A 75 3.40 -4.11 5.17
N MET A 76 3.41 -2.89 4.63
CA MET A 76 4.36 -2.50 3.59
C MET A 76 5.81 -2.46 4.10
N GLU A 77 6.03 -2.03 5.34
CA GLU A 77 7.35 -2.07 5.99
C GLU A 77 7.82 -3.52 6.22
N GLU A 78 6.94 -4.38 6.72
CA GLU A 78 7.22 -5.80 6.90
C GLU A 78 7.50 -6.50 5.56
N LEU A 79 6.77 -6.13 4.50
CA LEU A 79 7.01 -6.63 3.15
C LEU A 79 8.35 -6.15 2.61
N ASP A 80 8.70 -4.86 2.74
CA ASP A 80 10.02 -4.34 2.34
C ASP A 80 11.15 -5.03 3.10
N HIS A 81 10.96 -5.34 4.37
CA HIS A 81 11.92 -6.15 5.14
C HIS A 81 12.06 -7.56 4.56
N ALA A 82 10.96 -8.23 4.26
CA ALA A 82 10.97 -9.58 3.68
C ALA A 82 11.68 -9.62 2.32
N VAL A 83 11.45 -8.60 1.48
CA VAL A 83 12.11 -8.39 0.20
C VAL A 83 13.62 -8.17 0.37
N LYS A 84 14.02 -7.33 1.34
CA LYS A 84 15.44 -7.06 1.64
C LYS A 84 16.21 -8.31 2.04
N ILE A 85 15.59 -9.21 2.81
CA ILE A 85 16.21 -10.48 3.20
C ILE A 85 15.99 -11.60 2.17
N ARG A 86 15.30 -11.30 1.06
CA ARG A 86 15.01 -12.23 -0.06
C ARG A 86 14.34 -13.53 0.40
N SER A 87 13.47 -13.43 1.41
CA SER A 87 12.75 -14.59 1.94
C SER A 87 11.43 -14.75 1.20
N ILE A 88 11.36 -15.68 0.25
CA ILE A 88 10.11 -16.04 -0.45
C ILE A 88 8.95 -16.32 0.53
N PRO A 89 9.08 -17.24 1.51
CA PRO A 89 7.94 -17.58 2.37
C PRO A 89 7.49 -16.40 3.23
N LEU A 90 8.42 -15.56 3.70
CA LEU A 90 8.06 -14.37 4.47
C LEU A 90 7.40 -13.33 3.55
N THR A 91 7.94 -13.10 2.36
CA THR A 91 7.40 -12.12 1.41
C THR A 91 5.99 -12.50 0.99
N GLN A 92 5.73 -13.78 0.70
CA GLN A 92 4.38 -14.26 0.39
C GLN A 92 3.41 -14.05 1.56
N ASN A 93 3.86 -14.36 2.79
CA ASN A 93 3.04 -14.14 3.98
C ASN A 93 2.70 -12.66 4.18
N ARG A 94 3.69 -11.76 4.09
CA ARG A 94 3.48 -10.31 4.23
C ARG A 94 2.69 -9.71 3.10
N TYR A 95 2.84 -10.22 1.88
CA TYR A 95 2.02 -9.84 0.75
C TYR A 95 0.55 -10.19 1.00
N ASN A 96 0.25 -11.39 1.49
CA ASN A 96 -1.11 -11.78 1.81
C ASN A 96 -1.72 -10.87 2.89
N GLU A 97 -0.99 -10.56 3.96
CA GLU A 97 -1.46 -9.61 4.99
C GLU A 97 -1.72 -8.21 4.42
N ALA A 98 -0.79 -7.68 3.61
CA ALA A 98 -0.98 -6.41 2.93
C ALA A 98 -2.19 -6.43 1.98
N ALA A 99 -2.41 -7.53 1.26
CA ALA A 99 -3.51 -7.70 0.32
C ALA A 99 -4.87 -7.57 0.99
N HIS A 100 -5.05 -8.11 2.20
CA HIS A 100 -6.29 -7.94 2.97
C HIS A 100 -6.56 -6.46 3.25
N VAL A 101 -5.54 -5.71 3.68
CA VAL A 101 -5.69 -4.26 3.94
C VAL A 101 -5.92 -3.47 2.65
N LEU A 102 -5.27 -3.85 1.55
CA LEU A 102 -5.50 -3.23 0.23
C LEU A 102 -6.93 -3.45 -0.27
N GLN A 103 -7.53 -4.61 -0.01
CA GLN A 103 -8.94 -4.86 -0.30
C GLN A 103 -9.86 -3.97 0.56
N GLU A 104 -9.54 -3.79 1.85
CA GLU A 104 -10.27 -2.83 2.70
C GLU A 104 -10.16 -1.39 2.17
N VAL A 105 -8.98 -0.97 1.71
CA VAL A 105 -8.78 0.34 1.05
C VAL A 105 -9.69 0.50 -0.17
N MET A 106 -9.75 -0.51 -1.02
CA MET A 106 -10.64 -0.50 -2.19
C MET A 106 -12.12 -0.41 -1.82
N ALA A 107 -12.53 -1.04 -0.71
CA ALA A 107 -13.91 -1.01 -0.24
C ALA A 107 -14.30 0.31 0.45
N ILE A 108 -13.40 0.91 1.24
CA ILE A 108 -13.66 2.11 2.04
C ILE A 108 -13.63 3.37 1.18
N MET A 109 -12.75 3.44 0.18
CA MET A 109 -12.52 4.66 -0.59
C MET A 109 -13.48 4.86 -1.78
N LEU A 110 -14.63 4.19 -1.82
CA LEU A 110 -15.60 4.21 -2.93
C LEU A 110 -15.98 5.62 -3.40
#